data_AF-A0A967IAC5-F1
#
_entry.id   AF-A0A967IAC5-F1
#
_cell.length_a   1.000
_cell.length_b   1.000
_cell.length_c   1.000
_cell.angle_alpha   90.00
_cell.angle_beta   90.00
_cell.angle_gamma   90.00
#
_symmetry.space_group_name_H-M   'P 1'
#
loop_
_entity.id
_entity.type
_entity.pdbx_description
1 polymer ?
#
loop_
_entity_poly.entity_id
_entity_poly.type
_entity_poly.pdbx_seq_one_letter_code
_entity_poly.pdbx_strand_id
1 'polypeptide(L)'
;AGSPWRIGIQHPRNSEKILVRIDLAGKAVVTSGDYERYFEQGGVRYHHILDPRSGYPARLCQAVTVVAEQAAAADALATAAFVLGPELGMKLLV
;
A
#
# COMPACT_ATOMS: atom_id res chain seq x y z
N ALA A 1 -11.16 -28.41 -6.86
CA ALA A 1 -10.78 -26.98 -6.75
C ALA A 1 -10.21 -26.74 -5.36
N GLY A 2 -9.21 -25.85 -5.23
CA GLY A 2 -8.62 -25.49 -3.92
C GLY A 2 -9.44 -24.43 -3.18
N SER A 3 -9.23 -24.31 -1.87
CA SER A 3 -9.79 -23.22 -1.06
C SER A 3 -9.07 -21.89 -1.34
N PRO A 4 -9.73 -20.73 -1.17
CA PRO A 4 -9.06 -19.44 -1.19
C PRO A 4 -7.88 -19.37 -0.21
N TRP A 5 -6.85 -18.61 -0.56
CA TRP A 5 -5.76 -18.29 0.35
C TRP A 5 -6.21 -17.23 1.35
N ARG A 6 -5.88 -17.42 2.62
CA ARG A 6 -6.10 -16.42 3.66
C ARG A 6 -4.87 -15.54 3.79
N ILE A 7 -4.98 -14.29 3.34
CA ILE A 7 -3.87 -13.33 3.27
C ILE A 7 -4.04 -12.28 4.37
N GLY A 8 -2.98 -12.04 5.14
CA GLY A 8 -2.96 -11.00 6.17
C GLY A 8 -2.42 -9.67 5.63
N ILE A 9 -3.08 -8.57 5.97
CA ILE A 9 -2.59 -7.22 5.74
C ILE A 9 -1.97 -6.72 7.05
N GLN A 10 -0.68 -6.41 7.04
CA GLN A 10 0.07 -5.93 8.20
C GLN A 10 -0.47 -4.58 8.70
N HIS A 11 -0.45 -4.38 10.01
CA HIS A 11 -0.73 -3.07 10.60
C HIS A 11 0.43 -2.09 10.30
N PRO A 12 0.18 -0.90 9.72
CA PRO A 12 1.25 -0.01 9.22
C PRO A 12 2.15 0.59 10.30
N ARG A 13 1.77 0.42 11.57
CA ARG A 13 2.50 0.90 12.75
C ARG A 13 2.85 -0.19 13.77
N ASN A 14 2.56 -1.45 13.44
CA ASN A 14 2.88 -2.58 14.33
C ASN A 14 3.11 -3.84 13.48
N SER A 15 4.38 -4.19 13.25
CA SER A 15 4.78 -5.35 12.43
C SER A 15 4.27 -6.68 12.96
N GLU A 16 4.04 -6.79 14.27
CA GLU A 16 3.56 -8.01 14.93
C GLU A 16 2.05 -8.21 14.80
N LYS A 17 1.33 -7.24 14.22
CA LYS A 17 -0.13 -7.28 14.10
C LYS A 17 -0.57 -7.34 12.65
N ILE A 18 -1.53 -8.22 12.41
CA ILE A 18 -2.36 -8.21 11.21
C ILE A 18 -3.55 -7.28 11.47
N LEU A 19 -3.69 -6.24 10.65
CA LEU A 19 -4.81 -5.30 10.72
C LEU A 19 -6.11 -5.98 10.27
N VAL A 20 -6.05 -6.71 9.15
CA VAL A 20 -7.19 -7.42 8.57
C VAL A 20 -6.72 -8.64 7.79
N ARG A 21 -7.58 -9.66 7.67
CA ARG A 21 -7.35 -10.82 6.80
C ARG A 21 -8.40 -10.85 5.70
N ILE A 22 -7.99 -11.19 4.49
CA ILE A 22 -8.86 -11.35 3.33
C ILE A 22 -8.67 -12.73 2.73
N ASP A 23 -9.75 -13.35 2.28
CA ASP A 23 -9.72 -14.63 1.57
C ASP A 23 -9.74 -14.34 0.06
N LEU A 24 -8.71 -14.77 -0.68
CA LEU A 24 -8.54 -14.49 -2.11
C LEU A 24 -8.23 -15.76 -2.90
N ALA A 25 -8.82 -15.86 -4.10
CA ALA A 25 -8.56 -16.92 -5.06
C ALA A 25 -8.38 -16.32 -6.46
N GLY A 26 -7.29 -16.67 -7.15
CA GLY A 26 -7.05 -16.26 -8.53
C GLY A 26 -6.79 -14.76 -8.74
N LYS A 27 -6.44 -14.01 -7.69
CA LYS A 27 -6.15 -12.56 -7.75
C LYS A 27 -4.80 -12.24 -7.11
N ALA A 28 -4.25 -11.09 -7.45
CA ALA A 28 -3.10 -10.50 -6.80
C ALA A 28 -3.53 -9.50 -5.73
N VAL A 29 -2.73 -9.37 -4.68
CA VAL A 29 -2.85 -8.34 -3.65
C VAL A 29 -1.48 -7.73 -3.40
N VAL A 30 -1.38 -6.41 -3.43
CA VAL A 30 -0.12 -5.67 -3.25
C VAL A 30 -0.35 -4.51 -2.29
N THR A 31 0.64 -4.22 -1.43
CA THR A 31 0.59 -3.11 -0.48
C THR A 31 1.78 -2.18 -0.69
N SER A 32 1.52 -0.88 -0.80
CA SER A 32 2.54 0.18 -0.72
C SER A 32 2.43 0.86 0.65
N GLY A 33 3.54 0.96 1.39
CA GLY A 33 3.55 1.50 2.75
C GLY A 33 4.76 2.39 3.05
N ASP A 34 4.56 3.43 3.88
CA ASP A 34 5.65 4.33 4.31
C ASP A 34 6.63 3.68 5.30
N TYR A 35 6.34 2.47 5.75
CA TYR A 35 7.10 1.72 6.75
C TYR A 35 7.98 0.61 6.16
N GLU A 36 7.92 0.36 4.85
CA GLU A 36 8.69 -0.72 4.21
C GLU A 36 10.18 -0.35 4.05
N ARG A 37 10.46 0.85 3.54
CA ARG A 37 11.82 1.37 3.38
C ARG A 37 11.83 2.87 3.65
N TYR A 38 12.49 3.26 4.73
CA TYR A 38 12.60 4.64 5.19
C TYR A 38 13.83 4.85 6.08
N PHE A 39 14.13 6.12 6.34
CA PHE A 39 15.00 6.56 7.44
C PHE A 39 14.29 7.64 8.26
N GLU A 40 14.82 7.98 9.43
CA GLU A 40 14.29 9.05 10.26
C GLU A 40 15.36 10.11 10.51
N GLN A 41 14.98 11.38 10.41
CA GLN A 41 15.86 12.52 10.68
C GLN A 41 15.05 13.62 11.36
N GLY A 42 15.50 14.07 12.53
CA GLY A 42 14.81 15.12 13.30
C GLY A 42 13.38 14.75 13.71
N GLY A 43 13.11 13.47 13.97
CA GLY A 43 11.75 12.97 14.29
C GLY A 43 10.81 12.85 13.09
N VAL A 44 11.30 13.10 11.87
CA VAL A 44 10.52 12.96 10.63
C VAL A 44 10.97 11.71 9.89
N ARG A 45 10.00 10.86 9.51
CA ARG A 45 10.22 9.70 8.64
C ARG A 45 10.35 10.12 7.19
N TYR A 46 11.32 9.61 6.45
CA TYR A 46 11.48 9.82 5.01
C TYR A 46 11.51 8.45 4.32
N HIS A 47 10.44 8.12 3.61
CA HIS A 47 10.28 6.82 2.95
C HIS A 47 10.51 6.90 1.43
N HIS A 48 10.66 5.73 0.82
CA HIS A 48 11.04 5.57 -0.58
C HIS A 48 9.94 5.87 -1.62
N ILE A 49 8.70 6.16 -1.20
CA ILE A 49 7.58 6.46 -2.10
C ILE A 49 7.50 7.97 -2.27
N LEU A 50 8.07 8.47 -3.37
CA LEU A 50 8.19 9.90 -3.64
C LEU A 50 6.96 10.43 -4.38
N ASP A 51 6.53 11.62 -4.01
CA ASP A 51 5.59 12.41 -4.82
C ASP A 51 6.38 13.09 -5.96
N PRO A 52 6.13 12.73 -7.22
CA PRO A 52 6.86 13.28 -8.36
C PRO A 52 6.65 14.79 -8.54
N ARG A 53 5.59 15.39 -7.97
CA ARG A 53 5.33 16.84 -8.03
C ARG A 53 6.28 17.63 -7.15
N SER A 54 6.79 17.03 -6.08
CA SER A 54 7.63 17.70 -5.09
C SER A 54 9.06 17.14 -5.01
N GLY A 55 9.25 15.88 -5.41
CA GLY A 55 10.49 15.13 -5.16
C GLY A 55 10.65 14.62 -3.72
N TYR A 56 9.68 14.90 -2.83
CA TYR A 56 9.69 14.48 -1.43
C TYR A 56 8.77 13.27 -1.18
N PRO A 57 8.97 12.53 -0.07
CA PRO A 57 8.09 11.41 0.28
C PRO A 57 6.62 11.84 0.42
N ALA A 58 5.69 11.08 -0.18
CA ALA A 58 4.26 11.35 -0.13
C ALA A 58 3.68 11.18 1.29
N ARG A 59 2.78 12.07 1.75
CA ARG A 59 2.40 12.15 3.19
C ARG A 59 0.96 11.80 3.53
N LEU A 60 0.13 11.52 2.53
CA LEU A 60 -1.32 11.43 2.73
C LEU A 60 -1.79 10.03 3.18
N CYS A 61 -0.94 9.01 3.05
CA CYS A 61 -1.26 7.62 3.36
C CYS A 61 -0.15 6.98 4.21
N GLN A 62 -0.53 5.99 5.05
CA GLN A 62 0.43 5.12 5.74
C GLN A 62 0.62 3.79 5.00
N ALA A 63 -0.49 3.25 4.46
CA ALA A 63 -0.54 2.06 3.63
C ALA A 63 -1.67 2.19 2.61
N VAL A 64 -1.48 1.59 1.44
CA VAL A 64 -2.55 1.33 0.46
C VAL A 64 -2.41 -0.11 0.00
N THR A 65 -3.48 -0.90 0.12
CA THR A 65 -3.55 -2.27 -0.39
C THR A 65 -4.53 -2.35 -1.55
N VAL A 66 -4.09 -2.89 -2.70
CA VAL A 66 -4.92 -3.05 -3.90
C VAL A 66 -5.03 -4.53 -4.24
N VAL A 67 -6.24 -4.97 -4.58
CA VAL A 67 -6.53 -6.30 -5.13
C VAL A 67 -6.90 -6.16 -6.60
N ALA A 68 -6.23 -6.91 -7.47
CA ALA A 68 -6.49 -6.88 -8.91
C ALA A 68 -6.28 -8.26 -9.57
N GLU A 69 -6.73 -8.40 -10.82
CA GLU A 69 -6.52 -9.63 -11.61
C GLU A 69 -5.03 -9.88 -11.92
N GLN A 70 -4.24 -8.81 -12.03
CA GLN A 70 -2.81 -8.88 -12.37
C GLN A 70 -1.97 -8.18 -11.30
N ALA A 71 -0.88 -8.82 -10.88
CA ALA A 71 0.04 -8.27 -9.89
C ALA A 71 0.66 -6.93 -10.33
N ALA A 72 1.01 -6.81 -11.61
CA ALA A 72 1.55 -5.56 -12.17
C ALA A 72 0.57 -4.38 -12.04
N ALA A 73 -0.72 -4.63 -12.26
CA ALA A 73 -1.74 -3.59 -12.08
C ALA A 73 -1.93 -3.24 -10.60
N ALA A 74 -2.00 -4.24 -9.72
CA ALA A 74 -2.12 -4.01 -8.28
C ALA A 74 -0.92 -3.19 -7.73
N ASP A 75 0.30 -3.50 -8.18
CA ASP A 75 1.53 -2.83 -7.75
C ASP A 75 1.59 -1.37 -8.20
N ALA A 76 1.31 -1.11 -9.49
CA ALA A 76 1.27 0.24 -10.03
C ALA A 76 0.16 1.09 -9.37
N LEU A 77 -1.03 0.52 -9.21
CA LEU A 77 -2.18 1.22 -8.63
C LEU A 77 -2.00 1.49 -7.13
N ALA A 78 -1.42 0.57 -6.37
CA ALA A 78 -1.15 0.79 -4.95
C ALA A 78 -0.21 1.99 -4.76
N THR A 79 0.86 2.07 -5.56
CA THR A 79 1.80 3.21 -5.52
C THR A 79 1.14 4.51 -5.97
N ALA A 80 0.39 4.49 -7.07
CA ALA A 80 -0.31 5.68 -7.59
C ALA A 80 -1.33 6.22 -6.57
N ALA A 81 -2.18 5.36 -6.02
CA ALA A 81 -3.17 5.74 -5.01
C ALA A 81 -2.52 6.21 -3.71
N PHE A 82 -1.38 5.64 -3.31
CA PHE A 82 -0.61 6.10 -2.16
C PHE A 82 -0.16 7.57 -2.33
N VAL A 83 0.36 7.92 -3.50
CA VAL A 83 0.83 9.28 -3.83
C VAL A 83 -0.34 10.27 -3.97
N LEU A 84 -1.45 9.83 -4.56
CA LEU A 84 -2.65 10.66 -4.73
C LEU A 84 -3.37 10.96 -3.41
N GLY A 85 -3.21 10.10 -2.41
CA GLY A 85 -3.91 10.19 -1.13
C GLY A 85 -5.32 9.58 -1.17
N PRO A 86 -6.02 9.53 -0.02
CA PRO A 86 -7.22 8.71 0.13
C PRO A 86 -8.35 9.06 -0.84
N GLU A 87 -8.65 10.35 -1.03
CA GLU A 87 -9.78 10.78 -1.85
C GLU A 87 -9.55 10.57 -3.36
N LEU A 88 -8.43 11.07 -3.89
CA LEU A 88 -8.10 10.93 -5.30
C LEU A 88 -7.67 9.50 -5.65
N GLY A 89 -6.98 8.83 -4.73
CA GLY A 89 -6.63 7.41 -4.87
C GLY A 89 -7.88 6.55 -4.95
N MET A 90 -8.91 6.81 -4.16
CA MET A 90 -10.18 6.09 -4.28
C MET A 90 -10.85 6.34 -5.64
N LYS A 91 -10.85 7.58 -6.13
CA LYS A 91 -11.38 7.92 -7.47
C LYS A 91 -10.64 7.24 -8.62
N LEU A 92 -9.35 6.93 -8.45
CA LEU A 92 -8.56 6.19 -9.44
C LEU A 92 -8.96 4.71 -9.51
N LEU A 93 -9.44 4.14 -8.41
CA LEU A 93 -9.68 2.69 -8.26
C LEU A 93 -11.13 2.27 -8.58
N VAL A 94 -12.02 3.23 -8.85
CA VAL A 94 -13.46 3.02 -9.14
C VAL A 94 -13.80 3.23 -10.61
#